data_AF-A0A0S8DKS3-F1
#
_entry.id   AF-A0A0S8DKS3-F1
#
_cell.length_a   1.000
_cell.length_b   1.000
_cell.length_c   1.000
_cell.angle_alpha   90.00
_cell.angle_beta   90.00
_cell.angle_gamma   90.00
#
_symmetry.space_group_name_H-M   'P 1'
#
loop_
_entity.id
_entity.type
_entity.pdbx_description
1 polymer ?
#
loop_
_entity_poly.entity_id
_entity_poly.type
_entity_poly.pdbx_seq_one_letter_code
_entity_poly.pdbx_strand_id
1 'polypeptide(L)'
;MKKIAGALASCVILALGFLLFFNDSAGEDNPTPEPAPSPVEVVQETDHYEPSEPEIDDDSSVTQDEFDKLPQEQQDEMLEAFVLDFWEKELGLSDETGQQEEDLSLEIFDRPFMYTLTEDEFARLSKEDQEKAIAEITENCREVRSYVLSVIDEAKSLMAENDYKNAEAYYVHSLQVGRELNADKEGLYITRLVGIACEKAGLNGLVKLYEKTGQDSNLQMAREQLVRIDEEVEDIRREAKESEARS
;
A
#
# COMPACT_ATOMS: atom_id res chain seq x y z
N MET A 1 10.35 22.40 3.58
CA MET A 1 9.40 21.29 3.33
C MET A 1 8.70 21.33 1.96
N LYS A 2 8.88 22.33 1.08
CA LYS A 2 8.20 22.42 -0.24
C LYS A 2 8.59 21.41 -1.33
N LYS A 3 9.48 20.44 -1.07
CA LYS A 3 10.00 19.52 -2.10
C LYS A 3 9.31 18.14 -2.13
N ILE A 4 8.59 17.77 -1.08
CA ILE A 4 7.97 16.43 -0.95
C ILE A 4 6.67 16.35 -1.76
N ALA A 5 5.85 17.41 -1.74
CA ALA A 5 4.63 17.50 -2.57
C ALA A 5 4.89 17.30 -4.07
N GLY A 6 6.07 17.70 -4.57
CA GLY A 6 6.43 17.54 -5.98
C GLY A 6 6.67 16.08 -6.42
N ALA A 7 7.10 15.19 -5.52
CA ALA A 7 7.40 13.80 -5.86
C ALA A 7 6.13 12.94 -5.96
N LEU A 8 5.22 13.09 -4.98
CA LEU A 8 3.93 12.39 -4.97
C LEU A 8 3.03 12.85 -6.14
N ALA A 9 2.96 14.15 -6.41
CA ALA A 9 2.22 14.67 -7.57
C ALA A 9 2.78 14.15 -8.90
N SER A 10 4.11 13.99 -9.03
CA SER A 10 4.73 13.43 -10.23
C SER A 10 4.41 11.94 -10.42
N CYS A 11 4.36 11.15 -9.34
CA CYS A 11 3.99 9.74 -9.40
C CYS A 11 2.50 9.55 -9.76
N VAL A 12 1.61 10.39 -9.20
CA VAL A 12 0.17 10.36 -9.53
C VAL A 12 -0.08 10.80 -10.98
N ILE A 13 0.63 11.82 -11.48
CA ILE A 13 0.52 12.27 -12.88
C ILE A 13 1.06 11.21 -13.85
N LEU A 14 2.16 10.53 -13.53
CA LEU A 14 2.66 9.41 -14.33
C LEU A 14 1.65 8.25 -14.33
N ALA A 15 1.15 7.83 -13.17
CA ALA A 15 0.13 6.79 -13.06
C ALA A 15 -1.16 7.15 -13.85
N LEU A 16 -1.60 8.41 -13.82
CA LEU A 16 -2.74 8.92 -14.58
C LEU A 16 -2.47 8.96 -16.09
N GLY A 17 -1.27 9.35 -16.52
CA GLY A 17 -0.83 9.25 -17.91
C GLY A 17 -0.89 7.80 -18.40
N PHE A 18 -0.49 6.84 -17.54
CA PHE A 18 -0.54 5.40 -17.83
C PHE A 18 -1.95 4.81 -17.88
N LEU A 19 -2.92 5.33 -17.12
CA LEU A 19 -4.34 4.93 -17.21
C LEU A 19 -4.98 5.33 -18.54
N LEU A 20 -4.53 6.44 -19.16
CA LEU A 20 -5.04 6.90 -20.45
C LEU A 20 -4.58 6.01 -21.63
N PHE A 21 -3.43 5.34 -21.52
CA PHE A 21 -2.94 4.43 -22.56
C PHE A 21 -3.71 3.11 -22.66
N PHE A 22 -4.60 2.79 -21.71
CA PHE A 22 -5.49 1.63 -21.82
C PHE A 22 -6.66 1.83 -22.79
N ASN A 23 -6.95 3.07 -23.19
CA ASN A 23 -8.07 3.35 -24.10
C ASN A 23 -7.67 3.41 -25.58
N ASP A 24 -6.37 3.39 -25.90
CA ASP A 24 -5.92 3.71 -27.26
C ASP A 24 -4.63 2.95 -27.62
N SER A 25 -4.74 1.66 -27.94
CA SER A 25 -3.75 1.00 -28.81
C SER A 25 -4.29 -0.29 -29.40
N ALA A 26 -4.90 -0.17 -30.58
CA ALA A 26 -4.89 -1.22 -31.58
C ALA A 26 -3.63 -1.04 -32.43
N GLY A 27 -2.84 -2.09 -32.60
CA GLY A 27 -1.89 -2.19 -33.71
C GLY A 27 -0.46 -2.56 -33.33
N GLU A 28 -0.11 -3.77 -33.75
CA GLU A 28 1.19 -4.20 -34.28
C GLU A 28 2.30 -4.65 -33.30
N ASP A 29 2.54 -5.96 -33.38
CA ASP A 29 3.81 -6.66 -33.49
C ASP A 29 4.99 -6.19 -32.64
N ASN A 30 5.36 -7.01 -31.66
CA ASN A 30 6.76 -7.08 -31.24
C ASN A 30 7.23 -8.51 -30.96
N PRO A 31 8.52 -8.79 -31.23
CA PRO A 31 9.08 -10.13 -31.29
C PRO A 31 9.51 -10.65 -29.91
N THR A 32 9.64 -11.98 -29.88
CA THR A 32 10.11 -12.82 -28.77
C THR A 32 11.43 -12.35 -28.14
N PRO A 33 11.55 -12.26 -26.80
CA PRO A 33 12.81 -11.98 -26.13
C PRO A 33 13.68 -13.23 -25.95
N GLU A 34 15.00 -13.05 -26.11
CA GLU A 34 16.05 -14.03 -25.79
C GLU A 34 16.17 -14.27 -24.28
N PRO A 35 16.64 -15.47 -23.85
CA PRO A 35 16.77 -15.82 -22.44
C PRO A 35 18.03 -15.21 -21.81
N ALA A 36 17.88 -14.69 -20.58
CA ALA A 36 18.96 -14.16 -19.76
C ALA A 36 19.80 -15.29 -19.11
N PRO A 37 21.09 -15.04 -18.81
CA PRO A 37 21.98 -16.00 -18.16
C PRO A 37 21.77 -16.10 -16.63
N SER A 38 22.07 -17.30 -16.11
CA SER A 38 21.97 -17.72 -14.70
C SER A 38 22.83 -16.92 -13.70
N PRO A 39 22.44 -16.91 -12.41
CA PRO A 39 23.04 -16.08 -11.37
C PRO A 39 24.35 -16.65 -10.78
N VAL A 40 25.20 -15.73 -10.31
CA VAL A 40 26.47 -15.98 -9.61
C VAL A 40 26.21 -16.05 -8.10
N GLU A 41 26.75 -17.07 -7.43
CA GLU A 41 26.81 -17.22 -5.97
C GLU A 41 27.55 -16.03 -5.33
N VAL A 42 26.91 -15.39 -4.35
CA VAL A 42 27.55 -14.44 -3.45
C VAL A 42 27.60 -15.06 -2.05
N VAL A 43 28.82 -15.16 -1.55
CA VAL A 43 29.22 -15.70 -0.24
C VAL A 43 28.84 -14.72 0.86
N GLN A 44 28.25 -15.26 1.94
CA GLN A 44 27.97 -14.59 3.21
C GLN A 44 29.26 -14.37 4.00
N GLU A 45 29.41 -13.19 4.59
CA GLU A 45 30.25 -12.96 5.77
C GLU A 45 29.51 -11.96 6.67
N THR A 46 29.00 -12.45 7.81
CA THR A 46 28.33 -11.65 8.84
C THR A 46 29.24 -11.59 10.06
N ASP A 47 29.81 -10.42 10.34
CA ASP A 47 30.47 -10.11 11.61
C ASP A 47 29.43 -9.54 12.58
N HIS A 48 29.26 -10.21 13.70
CA HIS A 48 28.48 -9.75 14.85
C HIS A 48 29.24 -8.64 15.59
N TYR A 49 28.57 -7.50 15.77
CA TYR A 49 28.98 -6.44 16.69
C TYR A 49 27.87 -6.24 17.71
N GLU A 50 28.08 -6.72 18.95
CA GLU A 50 27.23 -6.38 20.10
C GLU A 50 27.59 -4.97 20.60
N PRO A 51 26.63 -4.04 20.70
CA PRO A 51 26.82 -2.81 21.43
C PRO A 51 26.59 -3.07 22.92
N SER A 52 27.60 -2.78 23.74
CA SER A 52 27.49 -2.70 25.19
C SER A 52 26.53 -1.58 25.60
N GLU A 53 25.49 -1.95 26.35
CA GLU A 53 24.53 -1.04 26.98
C GLU A 53 25.21 -0.09 27.98
N PRO A 54 24.75 1.17 28.08
CA PRO A 54 25.20 2.07 29.13
C PRO A 54 24.59 1.67 30.48
N GLU A 55 25.44 1.55 31.50
CA GLU A 55 25.01 1.51 32.90
C GLU A 55 24.33 2.84 33.24
N ILE A 56 23.00 2.82 33.35
CA ILE A 56 22.22 3.89 33.96
C ILE A 56 22.18 3.59 35.46
N ASP A 57 22.95 4.35 36.23
CA ASP A 57 22.86 4.38 37.70
C ASP A 57 21.51 5.02 38.10
N ASP A 58 20.47 4.20 38.16
CA ASP A 58 19.14 4.59 38.65
C ASP A 58 19.06 4.40 40.19
N ASP A 59 19.82 5.23 40.91
CA ASP A 59 20.05 5.10 42.35
C ASP A 59 18.98 5.83 43.19
N SER A 60 17.69 5.62 42.87
CA SER A 60 16.58 6.10 43.69
C SER A 60 15.36 5.17 43.67
N SER A 61 15.57 3.87 43.86
CA SER A 61 14.47 2.95 44.17
C SER A 61 14.20 2.95 45.68
N VAL A 62 13.16 3.68 46.11
CA VAL A 62 12.62 3.55 47.47
C VAL A 62 12.06 2.13 47.61
N THR A 63 12.57 1.38 48.59
CA THR A 63 12.12 0.01 48.83
C THR A 63 10.74 -0.03 49.49
N GLN A 64 9.94 -1.08 49.25
CA GLN A 64 8.59 -1.22 49.82
C GLN A 64 8.59 -1.10 51.36
N ASP A 65 9.59 -1.66 52.03
CA ASP A 65 9.76 -1.61 53.49
C ASP A 65 10.07 -0.20 54.03
N GLU A 66 10.49 0.71 53.15
CA GLU A 66 10.78 2.11 53.45
C GLU A 66 9.55 2.98 53.17
N PHE A 67 8.82 2.70 52.09
CA PHE A 67 7.53 3.31 51.77
C PHE A 67 6.50 3.06 52.88
N ASP A 68 6.38 1.83 53.38
CA ASP A 68 5.40 1.45 54.41
C ASP A 68 5.65 2.10 55.77
N LYS A 69 6.84 2.68 55.99
CA LYS A 69 7.20 3.42 57.22
C LYS A 69 6.88 4.91 57.14
N LEU A 70 6.53 5.42 55.95
CA LEU A 70 6.20 6.83 55.77
C LEU A 70 4.82 7.16 56.36
N PRO A 71 4.62 8.40 56.84
CA PRO A 71 3.27 8.90 57.14
C PRO A 71 2.38 8.80 55.90
N GLN A 72 1.09 8.49 56.10
CA GLN A 72 0.12 8.31 55.01
C GLN A 72 0.12 9.47 54.01
N GLU A 73 0.23 10.71 54.49
CA GLU A 73 0.24 11.91 53.65
C GLU A 73 1.45 11.94 52.68
N GLN A 74 2.61 11.41 53.11
CA GLN A 74 3.79 11.29 52.24
C GLN A 74 3.68 10.08 51.30
N GLN A 75 3.04 8.99 51.74
CA GLN A 75 2.75 7.86 50.85
C GLN A 75 1.82 8.28 49.72
N ASP A 76 0.77 9.05 50.04
CA ASP A 76 -0.19 9.54 49.08
C ASP A 76 0.46 10.53 48.10
N GLU A 77 1.32 11.45 48.57
CA GLU A 77 2.08 12.39 47.73
C GLU A 77 3.06 11.66 46.79
N MET A 78 3.77 10.65 47.28
CA MET A 78 4.67 9.84 46.46
C MET A 78 3.92 8.99 45.44
N LEU A 79 2.75 8.44 45.81
CA LEU A 79 1.92 7.66 44.89
C LEU A 79 1.30 8.57 43.82
N GLU A 80 0.87 9.77 44.17
CA GLU A 80 0.36 10.76 43.22
C GLU A 80 1.45 11.22 42.25
N ALA A 81 2.65 11.51 42.76
CA ALA A 81 3.81 11.84 41.92
C ALA A 81 4.22 10.68 41.00
N PHE A 82 4.22 9.45 41.50
CA PHE A 82 4.50 8.26 40.70
C PHE A 82 3.43 8.03 39.62
N VAL A 83 2.15 8.17 39.96
CA VAL A 83 1.05 7.99 39.00
C VAL A 83 1.09 9.09 37.94
N LEU A 84 1.40 10.34 38.31
CA LEU A 84 1.58 11.42 37.35
C LEU A 84 2.77 11.17 36.43
N ASP A 85 3.94 10.83 36.96
CA ASP A 85 5.14 10.50 36.17
C ASP A 85 4.91 9.28 35.25
N PHE A 86 4.22 8.25 35.75
CA PHE A 86 3.84 7.08 34.98
C PHE A 86 2.93 7.45 33.81
N TRP A 87 1.86 8.23 34.04
CA TRP A 87 0.97 8.65 32.96
C TRP A 87 1.61 9.67 32.02
N GLU A 88 2.51 10.51 32.50
CA GLU A 88 3.25 11.47 31.67
C GLU A 88 4.24 10.74 30.75
N LYS A 89 4.87 9.66 31.22
CA LYS A 89 5.72 8.76 30.41
C LYS A 89 4.91 7.89 29.46
N GLU A 90 3.83 7.25 29.93
CA GLU A 90 3.03 6.32 29.11
C GLU A 90 2.19 7.05 28.05
N LEU A 91 1.80 8.30 28.30
CA LEU A 91 1.09 9.14 27.32
C LEU A 91 2.02 10.05 26.50
N GLY A 92 3.34 9.97 26.71
CA GLY A 92 4.33 10.77 25.99
C GLY A 92 4.14 12.29 26.17
N LEU A 93 3.67 12.73 27.33
CA LEU A 93 3.35 14.14 27.62
C LEU A 93 4.54 14.92 28.20
N SER A 94 5.67 14.27 28.51
CA SER A 94 6.88 14.96 28.94
C SER A 94 7.53 15.70 27.77
N ASP A 95 7.28 17.01 27.69
CA ASP A 95 7.71 17.97 26.66
C ASP A 95 9.26 18.17 26.50
N GLU A 96 10.12 17.25 26.98
CA GLU A 96 11.59 17.43 26.96
C GLU A 96 12.34 16.74 25.80
N THR A 97 11.68 15.93 24.98
CA THR A 97 12.21 15.53 23.66
C THR A 97 11.45 16.29 22.59
N GLY A 98 12.02 17.40 22.13
CA GLY A 98 11.41 18.23 21.10
C GLY A 98 11.05 17.40 19.87
N GLN A 99 9.74 17.24 19.61
CA GLN A 99 9.12 16.88 18.33
C GLN A 99 10.03 16.10 17.36
N GLN A 100 10.60 14.99 17.80
CA GLN A 100 10.83 13.89 16.88
C GLN A 100 9.48 13.21 16.80
N GLU A 101 8.68 13.60 15.81
CA GLU A 101 7.68 12.69 15.26
C GLU A 101 8.42 11.36 15.08
N GLU A 102 8.06 10.34 15.86
CA GLU A 102 8.65 9.01 15.72
C GLU A 102 8.28 8.53 14.32
N ASP A 103 9.22 8.73 13.39
CA ASP A 103 9.11 8.22 12.03
C ASP A 103 8.84 6.72 12.13
N LEU A 104 7.73 6.27 11.55
CA LEU A 104 7.42 4.84 11.49
C LEU A 104 8.52 4.14 10.70
N SER A 105 9.05 3.04 11.24
CA SER A 105 9.98 2.15 10.54
C SER A 105 9.22 1.07 9.78
N LEU A 106 9.72 0.69 8.60
CA LEU A 106 9.16 -0.41 7.81
C LEU A 106 9.25 -1.77 8.51
N GLU A 107 10.13 -1.91 9.51
CA GLU A 107 10.33 -3.15 10.27
C GLU A 107 9.06 -3.61 11.03
N ILE A 108 8.07 -2.73 11.17
CA ILE A 108 6.77 -3.04 11.80
C ILE A 108 5.88 -3.89 10.88
N PHE A 109 6.10 -3.86 9.57
CA PHE A 109 5.26 -4.56 8.60
C PHE A 109 5.87 -5.90 8.18
N ASP A 110 5.36 -7.02 8.72
CA ASP A 110 5.73 -8.40 8.33
C ASP A 110 5.21 -8.83 6.93
N ARG A 111 4.72 -7.90 6.09
CA ARG A 111 3.95 -8.19 4.87
C ARG A 111 4.29 -7.24 3.73
N PRO A 112 4.02 -7.61 2.45
CA PRO A 112 4.26 -6.72 1.32
C PRO A 112 3.49 -5.40 1.52
N PHE A 113 4.20 -4.27 1.44
CA PHE A 113 3.64 -2.95 1.78
C PHE A 113 2.43 -2.58 0.92
N MET A 114 2.39 -3.11 -0.30
CA MET A 114 1.32 -2.90 -1.28
C MET A 114 -0.10 -3.18 -0.75
N TYR A 115 -0.27 -4.10 0.21
CA TYR A 115 -1.59 -4.49 0.74
C TYR A 115 -1.91 -3.96 2.13
N THR A 116 -0.95 -3.30 2.78
CA THR A 116 -1.05 -3.00 4.22
C THR A 116 -0.77 -1.55 4.55
N LEU A 117 -0.04 -0.84 3.69
CA LEU A 117 0.30 0.54 3.93
C LEU A 117 -0.84 1.47 3.48
N THR A 118 -1.27 2.34 4.39
CA THR A 118 -2.21 3.43 4.10
C THR A 118 -1.48 4.70 3.70
N GLU A 119 -2.20 5.67 3.11
CA GLU A 119 -1.62 6.99 2.79
C GLU A 119 -1.09 7.73 4.02
N ASP A 120 -1.77 7.61 5.17
CA ASP A 120 -1.40 8.29 6.41
C ASP A 120 -0.17 7.64 7.06
N GLU A 121 -0.10 6.31 7.07
CA GLU A 121 1.10 5.58 7.54
C GLU A 121 2.30 5.87 6.65
N PHE A 122 2.12 5.87 5.32
CA PHE A 122 3.19 6.22 4.38
C PHE A 122 3.73 7.64 4.62
N ALA A 123 2.87 8.60 4.91
CA ALA A 123 3.27 9.98 5.18
C ALA A 123 4.13 10.12 6.46
N ARG A 124 3.97 9.20 7.43
CA ARG A 124 4.72 9.15 8.69
C ARG A 124 6.01 8.33 8.61
N LEU A 125 6.28 7.68 7.47
CA LEU A 125 7.54 6.97 7.29
C LEU A 125 8.72 7.94 7.15
N SER A 126 9.90 7.48 7.59
CA SER A 126 11.15 8.15 7.26
C SER A 126 11.32 8.27 5.74
N LYS A 127 12.07 9.26 5.24
CA LYS A 127 12.27 9.43 3.79
C LYS A 127 12.90 8.22 3.12
N GLU A 128 13.86 7.60 3.79
CA GLU A 128 14.53 6.39 3.27
C GLU A 128 13.51 5.25 3.11
N ASP A 129 12.62 5.11 4.08
CA ASP A 129 11.57 4.11 4.07
C ASP A 129 10.47 4.42 3.06
N GLN A 130 10.10 5.69 2.88
CA GLN A 130 9.22 6.12 1.78
C GLN A 130 9.79 5.72 0.41
N GLU A 131 11.09 5.95 0.18
CA GLU A 131 11.76 5.57 -1.08
C GLU A 131 11.76 4.05 -1.30
N LYS A 132 12.06 3.26 -0.25
CA LYS A 132 11.97 1.79 -0.30
C LYS A 132 10.56 1.31 -0.61
N ALA A 133 9.57 1.83 0.11
CA ALA A 133 8.16 1.49 -0.07
C ALA A 133 7.70 1.84 -1.49
N ILE A 134 8.00 3.05 -2.00
CA ILE A 134 7.67 3.45 -3.38
C ILE A 134 8.27 2.47 -4.39
N ALA A 135 9.55 2.11 -4.25
CA ALA A 135 10.23 1.22 -5.19
C ALA A 135 9.56 -0.17 -5.22
N GLU A 136 9.32 -0.77 -4.06
CA GLU A 136 8.65 -2.06 -3.94
C GLU A 136 7.23 -2.02 -4.50
N ILE A 137 6.41 -1.05 -4.07
CA ILE A 137 5.02 -0.93 -4.49
C ILE A 137 4.92 -0.70 -5.99
N THR A 138 5.79 0.13 -6.55
CA THR A 138 5.83 0.39 -8.00
C THR A 138 6.19 -0.87 -8.79
N GLU A 139 7.16 -1.67 -8.32
CA GLU A 139 7.52 -2.93 -8.98
C GLU A 139 6.36 -3.93 -8.91
N ASN A 140 5.81 -4.16 -7.71
CA ASN A 140 4.69 -5.09 -7.52
C ASN A 140 3.46 -4.68 -8.36
N CYS A 141 3.14 -3.38 -8.41
CA CYS A 141 2.07 -2.85 -9.27
C CYS A 141 2.34 -3.12 -10.76
N ARG A 142 3.59 -2.99 -11.20
CA ARG A 142 4.00 -3.30 -12.58
C ARG A 142 3.84 -4.79 -12.88
N GLU A 143 4.28 -5.65 -11.98
CA GLU A 143 4.18 -7.11 -12.12
C GLU A 143 2.72 -7.56 -12.18
N VAL A 144 1.86 -7.09 -11.26
CA VAL A 144 0.43 -7.42 -11.28
C VAL A 144 -0.24 -6.93 -12.57
N ARG A 145 0.08 -5.71 -13.02
CA ARG A 145 -0.44 -5.20 -14.29
C ARG A 145 -0.01 -6.08 -15.48
N SER A 146 1.26 -6.47 -15.53
CA SER A 146 1.80 -7.35 -16.58
C SER A 146 1.09 -8.70 -16.59
N TYR A 147 0.93 -9.30 -15.41
CA TYR A 147 0.20 -10.54 -15.22
C TYR A 147 -1.25 -10.43 -15.70
N VAL A 148 -1.99 -9.40 -15.27
CA VAL A 148 -3.38 -9.18 -15.69
C VAL A 148 -3.49 -9.01 -17.20
N LEU A 149 -2.58 -8.26 -17.83
CA LEU A 149 -2.57 -8.12 -19.29
C LEU A 149 -2.41 -9.48 -20.00
N SER A 150 -1.52 -10.35 -19.53
CA SER A 150 -1.37 -11.70 -20.08
C SER A 150 -2.64 -12.56 -19.92
N VAL A 151 -3.31 -12.47 -18.77
CA VAL A 151 -4.60 -13.14 -18.51
C VAL A 151 -5.68 -12.64 -19.48
N ILE A 152 -5.71 -11.33 -19.74
CA ILE A 152 -6.65 -10.70 -20.69
C ILE A 152 -6.38 -11.16 -22.13
N ASP A 153 -5.11 -11.30 -22.52
CA ASP A 153 -4.77 -11.78 -23.87
C ASP A 153 -5.13 -13.25 -24.07
N GLU A 154 -4.95 -14.09 -23.05
CA GLU A 154 -5.44 -15.47 -23.06
C GLU A 154 -6.97 -15.53 -23.21
N ALA A 155 -7.71 -14.68 -22.47
CA ALA A 155 -9.16 -14.57 -22.61
C ALA A 155 -9.58 -14.20 -24.04
N LYS A 156 -8.87 -13.26 -24.69
CA LYS A 156 -9.13 -12.88 -26.09
C LYS A 156 -8.86 -14.04 -27.05
N SER A 157 -7.80 -14.81 -26.82
CA SER A 157 -7.48 -16.01 -27.62
C SER A 157 -8.63 -17.03 -27.55
N LEU A 158 -9.09 -17.34 -26.33
CA LEU A 158 -10.23 -18.23 -26.09
C LEU A 158 -11.53 -17.71 -26.74
N MET A 159 -11.77 -16.39 -26.69
CA MET A 159 -12.91 -15.77 -27.40
C MET A 159 -12.84 -15.95 -28.92
N ALA A 160 -11.64 -15.94 -29.51
CA ALA A 160 -11.43 -16.16 -30.94
C ALA A 160 -11.70 -17.63 -31.33
N GLU A 161 -11.39 -18.56 -30.43
CA GLU A 161 -11.67 -19.99 -30.57
C GLU A 161 -13.13 -20.37 -30.25
N ASN A 162 -13.95 -19.39 -29.82
CA ASN A 162 -15.33 -19.57 -29.36
C ASN A 162 -15.46 -20.34 -28.04
N ASP A 163 -14.38 -20.45 -27.25
CA ASP A 163 -14.42 -20.96 -25.89
C ASP A 163 -14.82 -19.85 -24.91
N TYR A 164 -16.10 -19.44 -25.01
CA TYR A 164 -16.63 -18.32 -24.23
C TYR A 164 -16.64 -18.58 -22.73
N LYS A 165 -16.80 -19.84 -22.31
CA LYS A 165 -16.85 -20.18 -20.90
C LYS A 165 -15.50 -19.96 -20.24
N ASN A 166 -14.42 -20.41 -20.88
CA ASN A 166 -13.08 -20.19 -20.34
C ASN A 166 -12.68 -18.72 -20.48
N ALA A 167 -12.98 -18.05 -21.60
CA ALA A 167 -12.75 -16.61 -21.73
C ALA A 167 -13.40 -15.79 -20.62
N GLU A 168 -14.66 -16.10 -20.26
CA GLU A 168 -15.36 -15.46 -19.14
C GLU A 168 -14.61 -15.67 -17.82
N ALA A 169 -14.14 -16.89 -17.54
CA ALA A 169 -13.40 -17.19 -16.32
C ALA A 169 -12.10 -16.36 -16.20
N TYR A 170 -11.36 -16.17 -17.31
CA TYR A 170 -10.15 -15.33 -17.31
C TYR A 170 -10.48 -13.84 -17.10
N TYR A 171 -11.54 -13.32 -17.71
CA TYR A 171 -11.97 -11.94 -17.45
C TYR A 171 -12.44 -11.73 -16.00
N VAL A 172 -13.18 -12.70 -15.43
CA VAL A 172 -13.57 -12.69 -14.02
C VAL A 172 -12.36 -12.75 -13.10
N HIS A 173 -11.32 -13.51 -13.46
CA HIS A 173 -10.07 -13.56 -12.70
C HIS A 173 -9.35 -12.20 -12.67
N SER A 174 -9.22 -11.54 -13.83
CA SER A 174 -8.70 -10.17 -13.90
C SER A 174 -9.50 -9.18 -13.05
N LEU A 175 -10.83 -9.31 -13.04
CA LEU A 175 -11.71 -8.50 -12.20
C LEU A 175 -11.47 -8.76 -10.70
N GLN A 176 -11.30 -10.02 -10.31
CA GLN A 176 -11.06 -10.41 -8.92
C GLN A 176 -9.72 -9.89 -8.40
N VAL A 177 -8.64 -10.01 -9.18
CA VAL A 177 -7.33 -9.43 -8.84
C VAL A 177 -7.46 -7.92 -8.61
N GLY A 178 -8.17 -7.23 -9.50
CA GLY A 178 -8.40 -5.79 -9.35
C GLY A 178 -9.12 -5.42 -8.05
N ARG A 179 -10.18 -6.18 -7.70
CA ARG A 179 -10.94 -5.98 -6.46
C ARG A 179 -10.13 -6.22 -5.20
N GLU A 180 -9.23 -7.19 -5.22
CA GLU A 180 -8.34 -7.49 -4.09
C GLU A 180 -7.37 -6.32 -3.83
N LEU A 181 -6.80 -5.75 -4.89
CA LEU A 181 -5.94 -4.57 -4.78
C LEU A 181 -6.67 -3.30 -4.30
N ASN A 182 -7.96 -3.19 -4.63
CA ASN A 182 -8.80 -2.06 -4.28
C ASN A 182 -9.74 -2.35 -3.08
N ALA A 183 -9.50 -3.45 -2.35
CA ALA A 183 -10.36 -3.87 -1.25
C ALA A 183 -10.25 -2.91 -0.06
N ASP A 184 -9.03 -2.48 0.25
CA ASP A 184 -8.76 -1.48 1.26
C ASP A 184 -8.93 -0.06 0.68
N LYS A 185 -9.85 0.70 1.26
CA LYS A 185 -10.15 2.08 0.82
C LYS A 185 -9.22 3.11 1.45
N GLU A 186 -8.51 2.75 2.52
CA GLU A 186 -7.51 3.60 3.16
C GLU A 186 -6.09 3.32 2.65
N GLY A 187 -5.91 2.18 1.97
CA GLY A 187 -4.67 1.80 1.30
C GLY A 187 -4.19 2.81 0.25
N LEU A 188 -2.91 2.71 -0.11
CA LEU A 188 -2.28 3.64 -1.04
C LEU A 188 -3.03 3.81 -2.36
N TYR A 189 -3.16 5.06 -2.81
CA TYR A 189 -3.84 5.44 -4.05
C TYR A 189 -3.25 4.73 -5.25
N ILE A 190 -1.92 4.54 -5.31
CA ILE A 190 -1.28 3.83 -6.43
C ILE A 190 -1.76 2.38 -6.54
N THR A 191 -1.84 1.65 -5.43
CA THR A 191 -2.33 0.27 -5.39
C THR A 191 -3.80 0.23 -5.81
N ARG A 192 -4.64 1.11 -5.23
CA ARG A 192 -6.06 1.20 -5.53
C ARG A 192 -6.32 1.50 -7.01
N LEU A 193 -5.58 2.45 -7.59
CA LEU A 193 -5.70 2.82 -9.01
C LEU A 193 -5.28 1.68 -9.94
N VAL A 194 -4.24 0.92 -9.58
CA VAL A 194 -3.84 -0.29 -10.34
C VAL A 194 -4.91 -1.38 -10.23
N GLY A 195 -5.49 -1.57 -9.04
CA GLY A 195 -6.64 -2.45 -8.83
C GLY A 195 -7.79 -2.11 -9.74
N ILE A 196 -8.22 -0.85 -9.72
CA ILE A 196 -9.26 -0.31 -10.60
C ILE A 196 -8.93 -0.53 -12.08
N ALA A 197 -7.69 -0.31 -12.52
CA ALA A 197 -7.30 -0.54 -13.91
C ALA A 197 -7.52 -2.02 -14.32
N CYS A 198 -7.16 -2.95 -13.42
CA CYS A 198 -7.37 -4.38 -13.62
C CYS A 198 -8.86 -4.75 -13.65
N GLU A 199 -9.67 -4.17 -12.75
CA GLU A 199 -11.13 -4.34 -12.74
C GLU A 199 -11.75 -3.87 -14.06
N LYS A 200 -11.39 -2.68 -14.53
CA LYS A 200 -11.89 -2.13 -15.80
C LYS A 200 -11.48 -2.99 -16.98
N ALA A 201 -10.25 -3.51 -17.01
CA ALA A 201 -9.79 -4.39 -18.08
C ALA A 201 -10.65 -5.68 -18.16
N GLY A 202 -10.87 -6.33 -17.02
CA GLY A 202 -11.75 -7.50 -16.91
C GLY A 202 -13.19 -7.20 -17.34
N LEU A 203 -13.79 -6.13 -16.81
CA LEU A 203 -15.17 -5.74 -17.13
C LEU A 203 -15.37 -5.36 -18.59
N ASN A 204 -14.43 -4.63 -19.21
CA ASN A 204 -14.48 -4.33 -20.64
C ASN A 204 -14.43 -5.60 -21.50
N GLY A 205 -13.65 -6.60 -21.06
CA GLY A 205 -13.65 -7.92 -21.66
C GLY A 205 -15.00 -8.64 -21.54
N LEU A 206 -15.58 -8.66 -20.33
CA LEU A 206 -16.90 -9.22 -20.07
C LEU A 206 -18.01 -8.54 -20.88
N VAL A 207 -17.99 -7.21 -21.01
CA VAL A 207 -18.93 -6.47 -21.86
C VAL A 207 -18.89 -6.99 -23.31
N LYS A 208 -17.69 -7.08 -23.90
CA LYS A 208 -17.52 -7.61 -25.27
C LYS A 208 -18.00 -9.04 -25.40
N LEU A 209 -17.72 -9.88 -24.40
CA LEU A 209 -18.14 -11.28 -24.38
C LEU A 209 -19.67 -11.43 -24.28
N TYR A 210 -20.31 -10.68 -23.38
CA TYR A 210 -21.76 -10.74 -23.18
C TYR A 210 -22.53 -10.14 -24.36
N GLU A 211 -22.00 -9.09 -25.00
CA GLU A 211 -22.51 -8.60 -26.29
C GLU A 211 -22.45 -9.68 -27.36
N LYS A 212 -21.30 -10.36 -27.50
CA LYS A 212 -21.11 -11.41 -28.51
C LYS A 212 -22.00 -12.64 -28.29
N THR A 213 -22.30 -12.96 -27.03
CA THR A 213 -23.08 -14.15 -26.64
C THR A 213 -24.56 -13.88 -26.39
N GLY A 214 -25.00 -12.63 -26.47
CA GLY A 214 -26.41 -12.24 -26.26
C GLY A 214 -26.89 -12.37 -24.81
N GLN A 215 -25.99 -12.18 -23.84
CA GLN A 215 -26.30 -12.28 -22.41
C GLN A 215 -26.68 -10.91 -21.81
N ASP A 216 -27.83 -10.37 -22.21
CA ASP A 216 -28.23 -8.97 -21.93
C ASP A 216 -28.20 -8.60 -20.44
N SER A 217 -28.64 -9.49 -19.54
CA SER A 217 -28.62 -9.23 -18.09
C SER A 217 -27.19 -9.07 -17.55
N ASN A 218 -26.27 -9.92 -18.00
CA ASN A 218 -24.87 -9.88 -17.57
C ASN A 218 -24.15 -8.67 -18.19
N LEU A 219 -24.48 -8.35 -19.44
CA LEU A 219 -24.00 -7.14 -20.11
C LEU A 219 -24.39 -5.86 -19.34
N GLN A 220 -25.66 -5.73 -18.95
CA GLN A 220 -26.13 -4.59 -18.19
C GLN A 220 -25.37 -4.47 -16.85
N MET A 221 -25.26 -5.57 -16.11
CA MET A 221 -24.54 -5.61 -14.84
C MET A 221 -23.07 -5.21 -14.98
N ALA A 222 -22.37 -5.67 -16.03
CA ALA A 222 -20.99 -5.31 -16.29
C ALA A 222 -20.83 -3.81 -16.61
N ARG A 223 -21.75 -3.23 -17.39
CA ARG A 223 -21.77 -1.79 -17.70
C ARG A 223 -22.05 -0.93 -16.47
N GLU A 224 -22.99 -1.34 -15.62
CA GLU A 224 -23.26 -0.64 -14.36
C GLU A 224 -22.05 -0.66 -13.41
N GLN A 225 -21.30 -1.77 -13.38
CA GLN A 225 -20.04 -1.84 -12.63
C GLN A 225 -18.98 -0.88 -13.17
N LEU A 226 -18.84 -0.77 -14.49
CA LEU A 226 -17.90 0.20 -15.10
C LEU A 226 -18.22 1.64 -14.70
N VAL A 227 -19.50 2.03 -14.68
CA VAL A 227 -19.92 3.37 -14.25
C VAL A 227 -19.54 3.63 -12.78
N ARG A 228 -19.80 2.67 -11.88
CA ARG A 228 -19.41 2.81 -10.47
C ARG A 228 -17.90 2.95 -10.28
N ILE A 229 -17.12 2.24 -11.07
CA ILE A 229 -15.66 2.35 -11.03
C ILE A 229 -15.20 3.74 -11.52
N ASP A 230 -15.85 4.30 -12.54
CA ASP A 230 -15.52 5.66 -12.99
C ASP A 230 -15.79 6.71 -11.90
N GLU A 231 -16.88 6.54 -11.14
CA GLU A 231 -17.18 7.37 -9.97
C GLU A 231 -16.08 7.22 -8.89
N GLU A 232 -15.65 5.99 -8.60
CA GLU A 232 -14.60 5.72 -7.62
C GLU A 232 -13.24 6.34 -8.02
N VAL A 233 -12.90 6.33 -9.31
CA VAL A 233 -11.69 7.02 -9.80
C VAL A 233 -11.76 8.52 -9.53
N GLU A 234 -12.92 9.14 -9.71
CA GLU A 234 -13.11 10.57 -9.43
C GLU A 234 -13.03 10.88 -7.93
N ASP A 235 -13.50 9.97 -7.07
CA ASP A 235 -13.39 10.11 -5.62
C ASP A 235 -11.93 10.00 -5.17
N ILE A 236 -11.18 8.99 -5.63
CA ILE A 236 -9.73 8.88 -5.35
C ILE A 236 -8.98 10.13 -5.82
N ARG A 237 -9.30 10.65 -7.01
CA ARG A 237 -8.70 11.90 -7.53
C ARG A 237 -9.00 13.11 -6.64
N ARG A 238 -10.19 13.15 -6.03
CA ARG A 238 -10.58 14.23 -5.11
C ARG A 238 -9.81 14.10 -3.80
N GLU A 239 -9.79 12.90 -3.22
CA GLU A 239 -9.06 12.59 -1.98
C GLU A 239 -7.57 12.92 -2.11
N ALA A 240 -6.92 12.51 -3.20
CA ALA A 240 -5.51 12.80 -3.47
C ALA A 240 -5.20 14.31 -3.60
N LYS A 241 -6.12 15.09 -4.20
CA LYS A 241 -5.97 16.56 -4.28
C LYS A 241 -6.13 17.22 -2.92
N GLU A 242 -7.05 16.72 -2.11
CA GLU A 242 -7.28 17.24 -0.77
C GLU A 242 -6.13 16.91 0.18
N SER A 243 -5.51 15.72 0.07
CA SER A 243 -4.34 15.38 0.86
C SER A 243 -3.12 16.24 0.47
N GLU A 244 -2.88 16.45 -0.83
CA GLU A 244 -1.83 17.36 -1.31
C GLU A 244 -2.01 18.80 -0.80
N ALA A 245 -3.27 19.27 -0.70
CA ALA A 245 -3.55 20.61 -0.18
C ALA A 245 -3.32 20.75 1.34
N ARG A 246 -3.27 19.64 2.09
CA ARG A 246 -3.04 19.63 3.55
C ARG A 246 -1.55 19.51 3.91
N SER A 247 -0.72 18.94 3.03
CA SER A 247 0.74 18.79 3.20
C SER A 247 1.54 20.04 2.84
#